data_AF-A0AA91VA28-F1
#
_entry.id   AF-A0AA91VA28-F1
#
_cell.length_a   1.000
_cell.length_b   1.000
_cell.length_c   1.000
_cell.angle_alpha   90.00
_cell.angle_beta   90.00
_cell.angle_gamma   90.00
#
_symmetry.space_group_name_H-M   'P 1'
#
loop_
_entity.id
_entity.type
_entity.pdbx_description
1 polymer ?
#
loop_
_entity_poly.entity_id
_entity_poly.type
_entity_poly.pdbx_seq_one_letter_code
_entity_poly.pdbx_strand_id
1 'polypeptide(L)'
;MYTYSLYDSGDSFSISKSYHIKCEIPPHRFRTIMMEFRRNKDVGESIKEFIAFMKQEFGEEFELFEYDDVVQYDADQENSMILANLLNQADKHV
;
A
#
# COMPACT_ATOMS: atom_id res chain seq x y z
N MET A 1 13.00 9.37 7.88
CA MET A 1 12.00 8.36 7.49
C MET A 1 11.28 8.71 6.20
N TYR A 2 11.21 7.74 5.27
CA TYR A 2 10.54 7.81 3.98
C TYR A 2 9.43 6.75 3.90
N THR A 3 8.37 7.03 3.15
CA THR A 3 7.25 6.09 2.94
C THR A 3 7.19 5.68 1.46
N TYR A 4 7.03 4.38 1.21
CA TYR A 4 6.94 3.77 -0.11
C TYR A 4 5.67 2.94 -0.21
N SER A 5 4.93 3.11 -1.30
CA SER A 5 3.77 2.27 -1.61
C SER A 5 4.15 1.26 -2.68
N LEU A 6 3.97 -0.03 -2.39
CA LEU A 6 4.14 -1.13 -3.33
C LEU A 6 2.78 -1.76 -3.62
N TYR A 7 2.52 -2.04 -4.89
CA TYR A 7 1.23 -2.56 -5.35
C TYR A 7 1.42 -3.95 -5.93
N ASP A 8 0.78 -4.93 -5.33
CA ASP A 8 0.69 -6.28 -5.87
C ASP A 8 -0.45 -6.31 -6.88
N SER A 9 -0.06 -6.22 -8.15
CA SER A 9 -0.94 -6.48 -9.28
C SER A 9 -0.89 -7.98 -9.54
N GLY A 10 -1.90 -8.73 -9.10
CA GLY A 10 -2.06 -10.13 -9.48
C GLY A 10 -2.32 -10.31 -10.99
N ASP A 11 -2.85 -11.47 -11.39
CA ASP A 11 -3.19 -11.79 -12.80
C ASP A 11 -4.31 -10.90 -13.42
N SER A 12 -4.88 -9.96 -12.65
CA SER A 12 -5.92 -9.03 -13.10
C SER A 12 -5.42 -7.58 -13.11
N PHE A 13 -5.97 -6.75 -14.00
CA PHE A 13 -5.73 -5.30 -14.09
C PHE A 13 -6.15 -4.50 -12.82
N SER A 14 -6.52 -5.19 -11.73
CA SER A 14 -6.86 -4.63 -10.44
C SER A 14 -5.70 -4.81 -9.47
N ILE A 15 -5.34 -3.74 -8.76
CA ILE A 15 -4.46 -3.84 -7.59
C ILE A 15 -5.16 -4.75 -6.58
N SER A 16 -4.55 -5.89 -6.25
CA SER A 16 -5.15 -6.87 -5.33
C SER A 16 -4.74 -6.62 -3.88
N LYS A 17 -3.58 -5.99 -3.67
CA LYS A 17 -3.11 -5.59 -2.34
C LYS A 17 -2.11 -4.44 -2.43
N SER A 18 -2.21 -3.49 -1.50
CA SER A 18 -1.25 -2.41 -1.33
C SER A 18 -0.43 -2.61 -0.06
N TYR A 19 0.86 -2.32 -0.13
CA TYR A 19 1.80 -2.41 0.98
C TYR A 19 2.48 -1.06 1.17
N HIS A 20 2.42 -0.52 2.37
CA HIS A 20 3.09 0.73 2.71
C HIS A 20 4.27 0.44 3.62
N ILE A 21 5.45 0.77 3.13
CA ILE A 21 6.72 0.57 3.82
C ILE A 21 7.22 1.92 4.30
N LYS A 22 7.54 2.03 5.59
CA LYS A 22 8.18 3.21 6.15
C LYS A 22 9.55 2.82 6.70
N CYS A 23 10.62 3.44 6.17
CA CYS A 23 12.00 3.13 6.56
C CYS A 23 12.94 4.34 6.34
N GLU A 24 14.16 4.28 6.88
CA GLU A 24 15.17 5.36 6.76
C GLU A 24 15.92 5.36 5.41
N ILE A 25 15.72 4.33 4.59
CA ILE A 25 16.39 4.20 3.30
C ILE A 25 15.90 5.30 2.36
N PRO A 26 16.79 6.14 1.79
CA PRO A 26 16.40 7.19 0.88
C PRO A 26 16.00 6.65 -0.51
N PRO A 27 15.20 7.39 -1.29
CA PRO A 27 14.56 6.87 -2.50
C PRO A 27 15.51 6.29 -3.55
N HIS A 28 16.69 6.88 -3.72
CA HIS A 28 17.69 6.39 -4.68
C HIS A 28 18.24 5.02 -4.28
N ARG A 29 18.52 4.81 -2.98
CA ARG A 29 18.98 3.50 -2.48
C ARG A 29 17.86 2.47 -2.49
N PHE A 30 16.65 2.86 -2.10
CA PHE A 30 15.49 1.99 -2.13
C PHE A 30 15.24 1.43 -3.55
N ARG A 31 15.32 2.30 -4.56
CA ARG A 31 15.22 1.89 -5.97
C ARG A 31 16.34 0.94 -6.38
N THR A 32 17.58 1.21 -6.00
CA THR A 32 18.72 0.30 -6.27
C THR A 32 18.48 -1.07 -5.67
N ILE A 33 18.13 -1.15 -4.39
CA ILE A 33 17.84 -2.40 -3.68
C ILE A 33 16.71 -3.17 -4.38
N MET A 34 15.62 -2.48 -4.76
CA MET A 34 14.51 -3.11 -5.48
C MET A 34 14.92 -3.63 -6.87
N MET A 35 15.77 -2.90 -7.60
CA MET A 35 16.29 -3.36 -8.89
C MET A 35 17.22 -4.55 -8.76
N GLU A 36 18.07 -4.57 -7.73
CA GLU A 36 18.98 -5.68 -7.45
C GLU A 36 18.21 -6.93 -7.02
N PHE A 37 17.20 -6.77 -6.15
CA PHE A 37 16.29 -7.84 -5.77
C PHE A 37 15.63 -8.48 -7.00
N ARG A 38 15.05 -7.69 -7.91
CA ARG A 38 14.42 -8.20 -9.14
C ARG A 38 15.40 -8.86 -10.12
N ARG A 39 16.68 -8.49 -10.07
CA ARG A 39 17.73 -9.08 -10.91
C ARG A 39 18.18 -10.44 -10.38
N ASN A 40 18.03 -10.68 -9.10
CA ASN A 40 18.47 -11.90 -8.46
C ASN A 40 17.30 -12.88 -8.30
N LYS A 41 17.08 -13.71 -9.34
CA LYS A 41 15.98 -14.69 -9.40
C LYS A 41 16.01 -15.72 -8.26
N ASP A 42 17.14 -15.88 -7.59
CA ASP A 42 17.31 -16.80 -6.46
C ASP A 42 16.74 -16.26 -5.14
N VAL A 43 16.45 -14.94 -5.06
CA VAL A 43 15.96 -14.28 -3.83
C VAL A 43 14.43 -14.12 -3.85
N GLY A 44 13.83 -13.97 -5.02
CA GLY A 44 12.38 -13.88 -5.20
C GLY A 44 11.98 -13.06 -6.41
N GLU A 45 10.74 -13.21 -6.86
CA GLU A 45 10.17 -12.45 -7.99
C GLU A 45 8.95 -11.62 -7.58
N SER A 46 8.39 -11.85 -6.39
CA SER A 46 7.16 -11.22 -5.91
C SER A 46 7.40 -10.06 -4.93
N ILE A 47 6.41 -9.18 -4.82
CA ILE A 47 6.43 -8.06 -3.84
C ILE A 47 6.42 -8.57 -2.40
N LYS A 48 5.75 -9.69 -2.13
CA LYS A 48 5.75 -10.32 -0.80
C LYS A 48 7.15 -10.79 -0.40
N GLU A 49 7.89 -11.40 -1.32
CA GLU A 49 9.28 -11.81 -1.08
C GLU A 49 10.19 -10.60 -0.90
N PHE A 50 9.97 -9.51 -1.66
CA PHE A 50 10.71 -8.26 -1.46
C PHE A 50 10.48 -7.67 -0.07
N ILE A 51 9.25 -7.67 0.42
CA ILE A 51 8.91 -7.20 1.77
C ILE A 51 9.58 -8.06 2.83
N ALA A 52 9.57 -9.39 2.66
CA ALA A 52 10.24 -10.31 3.57
C ALA A 52 11.75 -10.08 3.62
N PHE A 53 12.38 -9.89 2.46
CA PHE A 53 13.79 -9.53 2.33
C PHE A 53 14.09 -8.20 3.06
N MET A 54 13.30 -7.15 2.82
CA MET A 54 13.50 -5.85 3.46
C MET A 54 13.34 -5.95 4.99
N LYS A 55 12.39 -6.74 5.48
CA LYS A 55 12.20 -6.97 6.91
C LYS A 55 13.37 -7.72 7.53
N GLN A 56 13.96 -8.69 6.81
CA GLN A 56 15.12 -9.45 7.27
C GLN A 56 16.39 -8.59 7.32
N GLU A 57 16.63 -7.80 6.27
CA GLU A 57 17.86 -7.01 6.14
C GLU A 57 17.85 -5.75 7.00
N PHE A 58 16.70 -5.10 7.17
CA PHE A 58 16.60 -3.79 7.83
C PHE A 58 15.90 -3.82 9.19
N GLY A 59 15.38 -4.98 9.62
CA GLY A 59 14.95 -5.24 10.99
C GLY A 59 13.92 -4.23 11.54
N GLU A 60 14.23 -3.64 12.70
CA GLU A 60 13.33 -2.72 13.44
C GLU A 60 13.06 -1.39 12.72
N GLU A 61 13.90 -0.99 11.76
CA GLU A 61 13.69 0.24 10.97
C GLU A 61 12.66 0.05 9.84
N PHE A 62 12.13 -1.15 9.67
CA PHE A 62 11.14 -1.51 8.67
C PHE A 62 9.73 -1.57 9.30
N GLU A 63 8.94 -0.52 9.07
CA GLU A 63 7.51 -0.52 9.41
C GLU A 63 6.69 -0.89 8.16
N LEU A 64 5.88 -1.96 8.28
CA LEU A 64 4.94 -2.38 7.23
C LEU A 64 3.51 -2.09 7.69
N PHE A 65 2.78 -1.35 6.88
CA PHE A 65 1.34 -1.15 7.02
C PHE A 65 0.63 -1.87 5.86
N GLU A 66 -0.16 -2.88 6.19
CA GLU A 66 -1.09 -3.51 5.25
C GLU A 66 -2.44 -2.81 5.39
N TYR A 67 -2.89 -2.16 4.33
CA TYR A 67 -4.27 -1.68 4.29
C TYR A 67 -5.14 -2.84 3.79
N ASP A 68 -6.12 -3.22 4.60
CA ASP A 68 -7.15 -4.16 4.17
C ASP A 68 -8.20 -3.35 3.40
N ASP A 69 -8.13 -3.38 2.07
CA ASP A 69 -8.96 -2.56 1.17
C ASP A 69 -10.48 -2.77 1.43
N VAL A 70 -10.87 -3.88 2.06
CA VAL A 70 -12.26 -4.16 2.49
C VAL A 70 -12.77 -3.12 3.50
N VAL A 71 -11.95 -2.75 4.49
CA VAL A 71 -12.37 -1.80 5.55
C VAL A 71 -12.51 -0.39 4.98
N GLN A 72 -11.67 -0.04 3.99
CA GLN A 72 -11.72 1.27 3.35
C GLN A 72 -12.92 1.41 2.40
N TYR A 73 -13.27 0.35 1.67
CA TYR A 73 -14.47 0.35 0.83
C TYR A 73 -15.76 0.52 1.65
N ASP A 74 -15.89 -0.19 2.77
CA ASP A 74 -17.06 -0.08 3.65
C ASP A 74 -17.17 1.33 4.26
N ALA A 75 -16.05 1.90 4.70
CA ALA A 75 -15.99 3.27 5.22
C ALA A 75 -16.31 4.31 4.14
N ASP A 76 -15.85 4.13 2.90
CA ASP A 76 -16.13 5.03 1.79
C ASP A 76 -17.60 4.95 1.36
N GLN A 77 -18.23 3.78 1.44
CA GLN A 77 -19.65 3.60 1.17
C GLN A 77 -20.52 4.26 2.26
N GLU A 78 -20.16 4.10 3.53
CA GLU A 78 -20.85 4.76 4.65
C GLU A 78 -20.73 6.28 4.56
N ASN A 79 -19.52 6.80 4.32
CA ASN A 79 -19.27 8.22 4.15
C ASN A 79 -20.06 8.82 2.98
N SER A 80 -20.15 8.08 1.87
CA SER A 80 -20.93 8.49 0.70
C SER A 80 -22.44 8.57 1.02
N MET A 81 -22.97 7.63 1.80
CA MET A 81 -24.37 7.67 2.24
C MET A 81 -24.67 8.83 3.20
N ILE A 82 -23.76 9.11 4.14
CA ILE A 82 -23.89 10.26 5.05
C ILE A 82 -23.88 11.57 4.24
N LEU A 83 -22.95 11.71 3.29
CA LEU A 83 -22.84 12.91 2.45
C LEU A 83 -24.12 13.13 1.61
N ALA A 84 -24.66 12.07 1.01
CA ALA A 84 -25.90 12.13 0.25
C ALA A 84 -27.11 12.55 1.11
N ASN A 85 -27.18 12.08 2.36
CA ASN A 85 -28.24 12.47 3.29
C ASN A 85 -28.12 13.94 3.73
N LEU A 86 -26.91 14.43 3.97
CA LEU A 86 -26.68 15.84 4.31
C LEU A 86 -27.06 16.77 3.15
N LEU A 87 -26.72 16.41 1.92
CA LEU A 87 -27.12 17.16 0.71
C LEU A 87 -28.65 17.19 0.54
N ASN A 88 -29.31 16.06 0.72
CA ASN A 88 -30.77 15.98 0.67
C ASN A 88 -31.47 16.80 1.78
N GLN A 89 -30.84 16.95 2.94
CA GLN A 89 -31.36 17.81 4.01
C GLN A 89 -31.14 19.30 3.72
N ALA A 90 -30.01 19.65 3.09
CA ALA A 90 -29.74 21.02 2.65
C ALA A 90 -30.73 21.47 1.56
N ASP A 91 -31.04 20.61 0.58
CA ASP A 91 -32.02 20.90 -0.48
C ASP A 91 -33.47 21.03 0.02
N LYS A 92 -33.82 20.40 1.14
CA LYS A 92 -35.15 20.53 1.77
C LYS A 92 -35.36 21.81 2.56
N HIS A 93 -34.29 22.56 2.83
CA HIS A 93 -34.31 23.82 3.56
C HIS A 93 -34.20 25.06 2.65
N VAL A 94 -34.31 24.89 1.33
CA VAL A 94 -34.45 25.97 0.33
C VAL A 94 -35.91 26.20 -0.02
#